data_AF-A0A3A4RLS9-F1
#
_entry.id   AF-A0A3A4RLS9-F1
#
_cell.length_a   1.000
_cell.length_b   1.000
_cell.length_c   1.000
_cell.angle_alpha   90.00
_cell.angle_beta   90.00
_cell.angle_gamma   90.00
#
_symmetry.space_group_name_H-M   'P 1'
#
loop_
_entity.id
_entity.type
_entity.pdbx_description
1 polymer ?
#
loop_
_entity_poly.entity_id
_entity_poly.type
_entity_poly.pdbx_seq_one_letter_code
_entity_poly.pdbx_strand_id
1 'polypeptide(L)'
;MIQKVIILIALMVIINAQELAVDNSVNVREIVQKQIEEAKKKEAKAVKHIPATMKPVKMVEKPVINIQTTDYTLIGKIVVLGLSATIILSVVAIRRRKLRSHTSSSDLKTNIQLMRQEKFIKPIDPKLKKLRTNLCLNSKYLNNSEIDITNAARKYNIAKTELLLAARLRNQTLKVS
;
A
#
# COMPACT_ATOMS: atom_id res chain seq x y z
N MET A 1 1.12 4.73 8.32
CA MET A 1 2.24 3.79 8.53
C MET A 1 2.11 2.54 7.69
N ILE A 2 1.04 1.76 7.83
CA ILE A 2 0.86 0.46 7.14
C ILE A 2 1.03 0.55 5.61
N GLN A 3 0.46 1.58 4.97
CA GLN A 3 0.60 1.78 3.52
C GLN A 3 2.04 2.04 3.07
N LYS A 4 2.85 2.73 3.88
CA LYS A 4 4.28 2.97 3.59
C LYS A 4 5.10 1.69 3.71
N VAL A 5 4.75 0.82 4.66
CA VAL A 5 5.40 -0.50 4.85
C VAL A 5 5.12 -1.42 3.66
N ILE A 6 3.88 -1.46 3.15
CA ILE A 6 3.52 -2.27 1.98
C ILE A 6 4.28 -1.82 0.72
N ILE A 7 4.39 -0.51 0.50
CA ILE A 7 5.13 0.04 -0.65
C ILE A 7 6.63 -0.32 -0.55
N LEU A 8 7.20 -0.28 0.65
CA LEU A 8 8.61 -0.59 0.87
C LEU A 8 8.91 -2.09 0.65
N ILE A 9 8.00 -2.97 1.07
CA ILE A 9 8.08 -4.42 0.80
C ILE A 9 7.97 -4.70 -0.71
N ALA A 10 7.02 -4.05 -1.40
CA ALA A 10 6.87 -4.22 -2.85
C ALA A 10 8.12 -3.77 -3.61
N LEU A 11 8.75 -2.67 -3.19
CA LEU A 11 9.97 -2.16 -3.81
C LEU A 11 11.16 -3.11 -3.61
N MET A 12 11.31 -3.68 -2.41
CA MET A 12 12.32 -4.71 -2.09
C MET A 12 12.16 -5.98 -2.94
N VAL A 13 10.92 -6.43 -3.16
CA VAL A 13 10.65 -7.61 -4.00
C VAL A 13 11.01 -7.36 -5.47
N ILE A 14 10.76 -6.15 -5.98
CA ILE A 14 11.11 -5.77 -7.36
C ILE A 14 12.62 -5.76 -7.56
N ILE A 15 13.39 -5.24 -6.60
CA ILE A 15 14.85 -5.20 -6.66
C ILE A 15 15.44 -6.62 -6.67
N ASN A 16 14.99 -7.50 -5.78
CA ASN A 16 15.48 -8.87 -5.71
C ASN A 16 15.09 -9.71 -6.94
N ALA A 17 13.96 -9.39 -7.60
CA ALA A 17 13.55 -10.06 -8.83
C ALA A 17 14.43 -9.70 -10.03
N GLN A 18 15.02 -8.51 -10.05
CA GLN A 18 15.94 -8.08 -11.11
C GLN A 18 17.29 -8.80 -11.01
N GLU A 19 17.83 -8.99 -9.80
CA GLU A 19 19.09 -9.72 -9.59
C GLU A 19 18.97 -11.19 -10.03
N LEU A 20 17.86 -11.86 -9.71
CA LEU A 20 17.63 -13.27 -10.07
C LEU A 20 17.46 -13.51 -11.59
N ALA A 21 17.08 -12.47 -12.35
CA ALA A 21 16.91 -12.55 -13.80
C ALA A 21 18.25 -12.42 -14.55
N VAL A 22 19.25 -11.76 -13.95
CA VAL A 22 20.58 -11.57 -14.57
C VAL A 22 21.38 -12.88 -14.54
N ASP A 23 21.31 -13.64 -13.46
CA ASP A 23 22.03 -14.93 -13.31
C ASP A 23 21.51 -16.05 -14.24
N ASN A 24 20.28 -15.94 -14.73
CA ASN A 24 19.68 -16.94 -15.64
C ASN A 24 19.80 -16.58 -17.13
N SER A 25 20.59 -15.56 -17.48
CA SER A 25 20.85 -15.23 -18.89
C SER A 25 21.90 -16.18 -19.47
N VAL A 26 21.44 -17.23 -20.17
CA VAL A 26 22.33 -18.17 -20.87
C VAL A 26 23.03 -17.42 -22.01
N ASN A 27 24.32 -17.14 -21.84
CA ASN A 27 25.13 -16.45 -22.85
C ASN A 27 25.48 -17.40 -24.01
N VAL A 28 24.57 -17.52 -24.98
CA VAL A 28 24.68 -18.41 -26.15
C VAL A 28 26.01 -18.22 -26.90
N ARG A 29 26.57 -17.01 -26.88
CA ARG A 29 27.84 -16.67 -27.55
C ARG A 29 29.03 -17.46 -27.01
N GLU A 30 29.11 -17.65 -25.70
CA GLU A 30 30.19 -18.40 -25.06
C GLU A 30 30.08 -19.90 -25.33
N ILE A 31 28.86 -20.43 -25.37
CA ILE A 31 28.59 -21.84 -25.68
C ILE A 31 29.00 -22.14 -27.13
N VAL A 32 28.63 -21.27 -28.07
CA VAL A 32 29.00 -21.42 -29.49
C VAL A 32 30.51 -21.28 -29.69
N GLN A 33 31.17 -20.34 -28.99
CA GLN A 33 32.64 -20.22 -29.03
C GLN A 33 33.34 -21.49 -28.53
N LYS A 34 32.89 -22.06 -27.40
CA LYS A 34 33.43 -23.34 -26.90
C LYS A 34 33.25 -24.48 -27.90
N GLN A 35 32.10 -24.56 -28.57
CA GLN A 35 31.86 -25.58 -29.62
C GLN A 35 32.77 -25.40 -30.83
N ILE A 36 33.00 -24.16 -31.28
CA ILE A 36 33.91 -23.85 -32.39
C ILE A 36 35.36 -24.21 -32.01
N GLU A 37 35.79 -23.89 -30.80
CA GLU A 37 37.14 -24.24 -30.33
C GLU A 37 37.35 -25.75 -30.19
N GLU A 38 36.35 -26.48 -29.67
CA GLU A 38 36.41 -27.94 -29.60
C GLU A 38 36.43 -28.58 -30.98
N ALA A 39 35.65 -28.06 -31.94
CA ALA A 39 35.69 -28.51 -33.33
C ALA A 39 37.06 -28.26 -33.97
N LYS A 40 37.62 -27.06 -33.82
CA LYS A 40 38.97 -26.71 -34.31
C LYS A 40 40.05 -27.58 -33.68
N LYS A 41 39.95 -27.89 -32.38
CA LYS A 41 40.89 -28.80 -31.69
C LYS A 41 40.77 -30.24 -32.20
N LYS A 42 39.58 -30.71 -32.57
CA LYS A 42 39.36 -32.04 -33.17
C LYS A 42 39.91 -32.11 -34.60
N GLU A 43 39.70 -31.07 -35.39
CA GLU A 43 40.27 -30.97 -36.74
C GLU A 43 41.80 -30.89 -36.72
N ALA A 44 42.38 -30.06 -35.85
CA ALA A 44 43.84 -29.97 -35.70
C ALA A 44 44.49 -31.29 -35.25
N LYS A 45 43.77 -32.13 -34.48
CA LYS A 45 44.21 -33.48 -34.10
C LYS A 45 44.04 -34.49 -35.24
N ALA A 46 43.00 -34.36 -36.06
CA ALA A 46 42.74 -35.23 -37.20
C ALA A 46 43.71 -35.00 -38.38
N VAL A 47 44.19 -33.78 -38.59
CA VAL A 47 45.13 -33.45 -39.68
C VAL A 47 46.52 -34.10 -39.48
N LYS A 48 46.88 -34.53 -38.26
CA LYS A 48 48.18 -35.17 -37.99
C LYS A 48 48.22 -36.69 -38.18
N HIS A 49 47.09 -37.36 -38.46
CA HIS A 49 47.07 -38.79 -38.76
C HIS A 49 46.10 -39.13 -39.88
N ILE A 50 46.64 -39.23 -41.10
CA ILE A 50 46.01 -40.02 -42.17
C ILE A 50 46.82 -41.31 -42.27
N PRO A 51 46.24 -42.44 -41.83
CA PRO A 51 46.07 -43.52 -42.77
C PRO A 51 44.60 -43.88 -42.93
N ALA A 52 44.18 -43.94 -44.19
CA ALA A 52 42.87 -44.34 -44.61
C ALA A 52 42.57 -45.78 -44.16
N THR A 53 41.73 -45.93 -43.13
CA THR A 53 40.93 -47.13 -42.92
C THR A 53 39.56 -46.69 -42.43
N MET A 54 38.57 -46.74 -43.34
CA MET A 54 37.17 -46.56 -43.00
C MET A 54 36.74 -47.73 -42.11
N LYS A 55 36.75 -47.51 -40.79
CA LYS A 55 35.99 -48.34 -39.85
C LYS A 55 34.55 -47.79 -39.79
N PRO A 56 33.52 -48.64 -39.77
CA PRO A 56 32.15 -48.17 -39.67
C PRO A 56 31.99 -47.36 -38.40
N VAL A 57 31.52 -46.12 -38.58
CA VAL A 57 31.18 -45.19 -37.49
C VAL A 57 30.11 -45.86 -36.64
N LYS A 58 30.52 -46.44 -35.51
CA LYS A 58 29.57 -46.76 -34.44
C LYS A 58 28.95 -45.43 -34.03
N MET A 59 27.65 -45.30 -34.28
CA MET A 59 26.87 -44.20 -33.73
C MET A 59 27.03 -44.28 -32.21
N VAL A 60 27.88 -43.42 -31.67
CA VAL A 60 27.88 -43.12 -30.25
C VAL A 60 26.57 -42.39 -30.04
N GLU A 61 25.57 -43.12 -29.55
CA GLU A 61 24.39 -42.54 -28.93
C GLU A 61 24.90 -41.52 -27.92
N LYS A 62 24.81 -40.24 -28.28
CA LYS A 62 24.99 -39.17 -27.31
C LYS A 62 24.01 -39.51 -26.19
N PRO A 63 24.44 -39.58 -24.92
CA PRO A 63 23.47 -39.66 -23.85
C PRO A 63 22.55 -38.45 -24.05
N VAL A 64 21.27 -38.71 -24.28
CA VAL A 64 20.24 -37.70 -24.12
C VAL A 64 20.39 -37.31 -22.67
N ILE A 65 21.07 -36.17 -22.45
CA ILE A 65 21.12 -35.54 -21.15
C ILE A 65 19.66 -35.14 -20.92
N ASN A 66 18.91 -36.04 -20.30
CA ASN A 66 17.69 -35.68 -19.60
C ASN A 66 18.15 -34.79 -18.47
N ILE A 67 18.30 -33.51 -18.80
CA ILE A 67 18.46 -32.45 -17.82
C ILE A 67 17.17 -32.53 -17.01
N GLN A 68 17.23 -33.15 -15.83
CA GLN A 68 16.22 -33.05 -14.80
C GLN A 68 16.25 -31.60 -14.26
N THR A 69 15.91 -30.63 -15.11
CA THR A 69 15.40 -29.35 -14.67
C THR A 69 13.90 -29.56 -14.49
N THR A 70 13.26 -29.38 -13.35
CA THR A 70 13.56 -28.58 -12.16
C THR A 70 12.31 -28.72 -11.29
N ASP A 71 12.33 -29.47 -10.19
CA ASP A 71 11.20 -29.41 -9.23
C ASP A 71 11.27 -28.16 -8.36
N TYR A 72 12.49 -27.64 -8.15
CA TYR A 72 12.73 -26.43 -7.37
C TYR A 72 12.09 -25.16 -7.97
N THR A 73 11.94 -25.07 -9.30
CA THR A 73 11.32 -23.89 -9.94
C THR A 73 9.80 -23.89 -9.81
N LEU A 74 9.16 -25.07 -9.78
CA LEU A 74 7.72 -25.21 -9.55
C LEU A 74 7.37 -24.93 -8.08
N ILE A 75 8.15 -25.46 -7.15
CA ILE A 75 7.99 -25.20 -5.71
C ILE A 75 8.16 -23.70 -5.41
N GLY A 76 9.17 -23.06 -5.97
CA GLY A 76 9.38 -21.61 -5.82
C GLY A 76 8.20 -20.79 -6.33
N LYS A 77 7.64 -21.13 -7.49
CA LYS A 77 6.45 -20.46 -8.05
C LYS A 77 5.22 -20.61 -7.14
N ILE A 78 5.00 -21.80 -6.58
CA ILE A 78 3.88 -22.07 -5.67
C ILE A 78 4.03 -21.25 -4.37
N VAL A 79 5.24 -21.18 -3.82
CA VAL A 79 5.52 -20.39 -2.61
C VAL A 79 5.30 -18.90 -2.86
N VAL A 80 5.79 -18.34 -3.97
CA VAL A 80 5.58 -16.93 -4.33
C VAL A 80 4.09 -16.63 -4.54
N LEU A 81 3.35 -17.53 -5.19
CA LEU A 81 1.92 -17.37 -5.41
C LEU A 81 1.14 -17.42 -4.07
N GLY A 82 1.51 -18.33 -3.18
CA GLY A 82 0.93 -18.42 -1.83
C GLY A 82 1.20 -17.19 -0.97
N LEU A 83 2.44 -16.68 -0.99
CA LEU A 83 2.80 -15.47 -0.25
C LEU A 83 2.06 -14.23 -0.78
N SER A 84 1.94 -14.07 -2.11
CA SER A 84 1.19 -12.95 -2.67
C SER A 84 -0.31 -13.02 -2.33
N ALA A 85 -0.92 -14.20 -2.39
CA ALA A 85 -2.33 -14.40 -2.02
C ALA A 85 -2.59 -14.10 -0.53
N THR A 86 -1.72 -14.59 0.36
CA THR A 86 -1.86 -14.34 1.81
C THR A 86 -1.72 -12.86 2.16
N ILE A 87 -0.81 -12.13 1.51
CA ILE A 87 -0.68 -10.68 1.68
C ILE A 87 -1.97 -9.97 1.27
N ILE A 88 -2.51 -10.26 0.07
CA ILE A 88 -3.75 -9.63 -0.41
C ILE A 88 -4.92 -9.92 0.54
N LEU A 89 -5.09 -11.18 0.95
CA LEU A 89 -6.15 -11.59 1.89
C LEU A 89 -6.00 -10.90 3.25
N SER A 90 -4.78 -10.79 3.77
CA SER A 90 -4.53 -10.12 5.05
C SER A 90 -4.92 -8.64 5.01
N VAL A 91 -4.57 -7.93 3.93
CA VAL A 91 -4.91 -6.50 3.74
C VAL A 91 -6.43 -6.32 3.67
N VAL A 92 -7.12 -7.16 2.89
CA VAL A 92 -8.58 -7.12 2.77
C VAL A 92 -9.26 -7.45 4.10
N ALA A 93 -8.77 -8.44 4.83
CA ALA A 93 -9.30 -8.84 6.14
C ALA A 93 -9.14 -7.71 7.18
N ILE A 94 -7.96 -7.07 7.24
CA ILE A 94 -7.72 -5.92 8.14
C ILE A 94 -8.66 -4.76 7.77
N ARG A 95 -8.79 -4.43 6.48
CA ARG A 95 -9.70 -3.37 6.03
C ARG A 95 -11.16 -3.67 6.40
N ARG A 96 -11.62 -4.91 6.21
CA ARG A 96 -12.97 -5.34 6.58
C ARG A 96 -13.20 -5.27 8.10
N ARG A 97 -12.22 -5.69 8.91
CA ARG A 97 -12.30 -5.57 10.38
C ARG A 97 -12.38 -4.11 10.82
N LYS A 98 -11.57 -3.23 10.23
CA LYS A 98 -11.60 -1.79 10.54
C LYS A 98 -12.96 -1.15 10.21
N LEU A 99 -13.56 -1.51 9.07
CA LEU A 99 -14.91 -1.01 8.71
C LEU A 99 -15.98 -1.50 9.69
N ARG A 100 -15.93 -2.76 10.12
CA ARG A 100 -16.88 -3.32 11.10
C ARG A 100 -16.75 -2.68 12.49
N SER A 101 -15.55 -2.24 12.88
CA SER A 101 -15.34 -1.55 14.15
C SER A 101 -16.08 -0.21 14.27
N HIS A 102 -16.48 0.40 13.15
CA HIS A 102 -17.26 1.65 13.12
C HIS A 102 -18.77 1.39 13.07
N THR A 103 -19.26 0.33 13.71
CA THR A 103 -20.70 0.19 13.96
C THR A 103 -21.18 1.33 14.85
N SER A 104 -21.96 2.23 14.26
CA SER A 104 -22.55 3.43 14.88
C SER A 104 -23.28 3.18 16.21
N SER A 105 -23.69 1.93 16.49
CA SER A 105 -24.34 1.55 17.74
C SER A 105 -23.41 1.59 18.96
N SER A 106 -22.12 1.26 18.83
CA SER A 106 -21.16 1.42 19.94
C SER A 106 -20.79 2.87 20.15
N ASP A 107 -20.66 3.63 19.07
CA ASP A 107 -20.35 5.06 19.12
C ASP A 107 -21.51 5.85 19.75
N LEU A 108 -22.76 5.47 19.50
CA LEU A 108 -23.92 6.07 20.14
C LEU A 108 -23.95 5.78 21.66
N LYS A 109 -23.74 4.52 22.06
CA LYS A 109 -23.73 4.14 23.49
C LYS A 109 -22.59 4.83 24.25
N THR A 110 -21.40 4.91 23.67
CA THR A 110 -20.27 5.62 24.26
C THR A 110 -20.52 7.13 24.35
N ASN A 111 -21.11 7.74 23.32
CA ASN A 111 -21.52 9.15 23.38
C ASN A 111 -22.57 9.41 24.47
N ILE A 112 -23.60 8.55 24.60
CA ILE A 112 -24.60 8.64 25.66
C ILE A 112 -23.96 8.48 27.05
N GLN A 113 -23.02 7.54 27.18
CA GLN A 113 -22.28 7.35 28.43
C GLN A 113 -21.44 8.58 28.79
N LEU A 114 -20.77 9.19 27.80
CA LEU A 114 -20.03 10.44 27.98
C LEU A 114 -20.94 11.62 28.36
N MET A 115 -22.16 11.68 27.82
CA MET A 115 -23.18 12.65 28.24
C MET A 115 -23.57 12.46 29.71
N ARG A 116 -23.82 11.22 30.13
CA ARG A 116 -24.21 10.90 31.52
C ARG A 116 -23.08 11.16 32.53
N GLN A 117 -21.83 11.05 32.09
CA GLN A 117 -20.65 11.27 32.94
C GLN A 117 -20.12 12.71 32.89
N GLU A 118 -20.80 13.62 32.17
CA GLU A 118 -20.37 15.02 31.94
C GLU A 118 -18.95 15.18 31.33
N LYS A 119 -18.35 14.08 30.84
CA LYS A 119 -17.03 14.07 30.19
C LYS A 119 -17.15 14.47 28.72
N PHE A 120 -17.88 15.55 28.44
CA PHE A 120 -18.10 16.03 27.09
C PHE A 120 -16.92 16.85 26.56
N ILE A 121 -15.71 16.31 26.65
CA ILE A 121 -14.55 16.89 25.95
C ILE A 121 -14.55 16.31 24.54
N LYS A 122 -15.54 16.72 23.73
CA LYS A 122 -15.46 16.46 22.29
C LYS A 122 -14.25 17.27 21.80
N PRO A 123 -13.21 16.65 21.22
CA PRO A 123 -12.07 17.40 20.71
C PRO A 123 -12.62 18.40 19.70
N ILE A 124 -12.52 19.69 20.06
CA ILE A 124 -12.98 20.77 19.20
C ILE A 124 -12.14 20.68 17.94
N ASP A 125 -12.79 20.53 16.78
CA ASP A 125 -12.10 20.60 15.50
C ASP A 125 -11.29 21.91 15.46
N PRO A 126 -9.95 21.84 15.33
CA PRO A 126 -9.09 23.02 15.40
C PRO A 126 -9.48 24.06 14.34
N LYS A 127 -10.08 23.64 13.21
CA LYS A 127 -10.59 24.54 12.17
C LYS A 127 -11.78 25.37 12.65
N LEU A 128 -12.66 24.78 13.45
CA LEU A 128 -13.88 25.44 13.97
C LEU A 128 -13.64 26.17 15.30
N LYS A 129 -12.51 25.92 15.98
CA LYS A 129 -12.15 26.58 17.24
C LYS A 129 -12.10 28.10 17.11
N LYS A 130 -11.47 28.61 16.04
CA LYS A 130 -11.36 30.05 15.77
C LYS A 130 -12.71 30.70 15.49
N LEU A 131 -13.59 30.00 14.75
CA LEU A 131 -14.93 30.48 14.43
C LEU A 131 -15.80 30.56 15.69
N ARG A 132 -15.81 29.50 16.52
CA ARG A 132 -16.58 29.46 17.78
C ARG A 132 -16.10 30.47 18.80
N THR A 133 -14.79 30.63 18.96
CA THR A 133 -14.23 31.67 19.85
C THR A 133 -14.62 33.06 19.36
N ASN A 134 -14.52 33.35 18.06
CA ASN A 134 -15.01 34.61 17.50
C ASN A 134 -16.52 34.82 17.71
N LEU A 135 -17.34 33.78 17.62
CA LEU A 135 -18.78 33.89 17.84
C LEU A 135 -19.13 34.19 19.31
N CYS A 136 -18.55 33.44 20.26
CA CYS A 136 -18.80 33.68 21.69
C CYS A 136 -18.30 35.07 22.11
N LEU A 137 -17.16 35.51 21.58
CA LEU A 137 -16.58 36.81 21.91
C LEU A 137 -17.28 38.00 21.22
N ASN A 138 -17.95 37.78 20.09
CA ASN A 138 -18.63 38.83 19.32
C ASN A 138 -20.17 38.75 19.33
N SER A 139 -20.79 37.90 20.16
CA SER A 139 -22.24 37.72 20.17
C SER A 139 -22.98 38.90 20.83
N LYS A 140 -23.01 40.04 20.14
CA LYS A 140 -23.80 41.23 20.53
C LYS A 140 -25.22 41.23 19.92
N TYR A 141 -25.53 40.25 19.08
CA TYR A 141 -26.66 40.29 18.15
C TYR A 141 -28.00 39.82 18.73
N LEU A 142 -28.16 39.66 20.05
CA LEU A 142 -29.41 39.11 20.62
C LEU A 142 -30.63 40.01 20.39
N ASN A 143 -30.42 41.33 20.38
CA ASN A 143 -31.47 42.34 20.24
C ASN A 143 -31.34 43.15 18.93
N ASN A 144 -30.48 42.72 18.00
CA ASN A 144 -30.27 43.45 16.76
C ASN A 144 -31.41 43.19 15.77
N SER A 145 -31.60 44.12 14.83
CA SER A 145 -32.57 43.96 13.74
C SER A 145 -32.29 42.69 12.93
N GLU A 146 -33.34 42.06 12.40
CA GLU A 146 -33.24 40.83 11.60
C GLU A 146 -32.32 41.00 10.38
N ILE A 147 -32.26 42.22 9.84
CA ILE A 147 -31.37 42.59 8.74
C ILE A 147 -29.90 42.46 9.17
N ASP A 148 -29.56 42.95 10.37
CA ASP A 148 -28.19 42.90 10.91
C ASP A 148 -27.75 41.47 11.23
N ILE A 149 -28.67 40.66 11.76
CA ILE A 149 -28.45 39.22 12.02
C ILE A 149 -28.16 38.51 10.69
N THR A 150 -28.91 38.83 9.64
CA THR A 150 -28.74 38.24 8.31
C THR A 150 -27.40 38.65 7.68
N ASN A 151 -27.03 39.92 7.81
CA ASN A 151 -25.75 40.44 7.31
C ASN A 151 -24.56 39.83 8.04
N ALA A 152 -24.64 39.68 9.37
CA ALA A 152 -23.62 39.01 10.16
C ALA A 152 -23.51 37.51 9.82
N ALA A 153 -24.65 36.81 9.68
CA ALA A 153 -24.69 35.41 9.27
C ALA A 153 -24.01 35.17 7.92
N ARG A 154 -24.26 36.04 6.92
CA ARG A 154 -23.58 36.00 5.62
C ARG A 154 -22.09 36.31 5.75
N LYS A 155 -21.72 37.34 6.51
CA LYS A 155 -20.31 37.75 6.70
C LYS A 155 -19.45 36.64 7.31
N TYR A 156 -20.00 35.91 8.27
CA TYR A 156 -19.29 34.83 8.94
C TYR A 156 -19.51 33.45 8.28
N ASN A 157 -20.39 33.36 7.29
CA ASN A 157 -20.82 32.13 6.63
C ASN A 157 -21.38 31.09 7.62
N ILE A 158 -22.34 31.51 8.44
CA ILE A 158 -22.92 30.72 9.54
C ILE A 158 -24.45 30.83 9.51
N ALA A 159 -25.15 29.78 9.93
CA ALA A 159 -26.60 29.82 10.07
C ALA A 159 -27.05 30.86 11.12
N LYS A 160 -28.13 31.60 10.83
CA LYS A 160 -28.71 32.61 11.74
C LYS A 160 -29.01 32.05 13.14
N THR A 161 -29.44 30.79 13.19
CA THR A 161 -29.77 30.06 14.43
C THR A 161 -28.57 29.88 15.35
N GLU A 162 -27.38 29.59 14.81
CA GLU A 162 -26.16 29.45 15.60
C GLU A 162 -25.71 30.80 16.18
N LEU A 163 -25.87 31.88 15.40
CA LEU A 163 -25.53 33.23 15.83
C LEU A 163 -26.43 33.70 16.98
N LEU A 164 -27.74 33.41 16.90
CA LEU A 164 -28.69 33.66 17.99
C LEU A 164 -28.42 32.79 19.23
N LEU A 165 -28.08 31.51 19.03
CA LEU A 165 -27.74 30.60 20.12
C LEU A 165 -26.48 31.08 20.88
N ALA A 166 -25.44 31.49 20.16
CA ALA A 166 -24.22 32.03 20.75
C ALA A 166 -24.49 33.32 21.57
N ALA A 167 -25.43 34.15 21.13
CA ALA A 167 -25.84 35.34 21.86
C ALA A 167 -26.62 35.02 23.15
N ARG A 168 -27.50 34.01 23.11
CA ARG A 168 -28.21 33.53 24.30
C ARG A 168 -27.28 32.92 25.34
N LEU A 169 -26.33 32.09 24.92
CA LEU A 169 -25.34 31.47 25.81
C LEU A 169 -24.45 32.51 26.49
N ARG A 170 -24.03 33.55 25.76
CA ARG A 170 -23.28 34.67 26.35
C ARG A 170 -24.11 35.43 27.40
N ASN A 171 -25.36 35.73 27.11
CA ASN A 171 -26.21 36.42 28.08
C ASN A 171 -26.54 35.58 29.32
N GLN A 172 -26.65 34.26 29.18
CA GLN A 172 -26.83 33.37 30.33
C GLN A 172 -25.57 33.30 31.19
N THR A 173 -24.38 33.21 30.58
CA THR A 173 -23.10 33.20 31.31
C THR A 173 -22.83 34.51 32.04
N LEU A 174 -23.20 35.65 31.46
CA LEU A 174 -23.09 36.98 32.11
C LEU A 174 -24.12 37.24 33.22
N LYS A 175 -25.23 36.49 33.27
CA LYS A 175 -26.24 36.62 34.35
C LYS A 175 -25.89 35.79 35.59
N VAL A 176 -24.95 34.85 35.45
CA VAL A 176 -24.53 33.92 36.51
C VAL A 176 -23.26 34.42 37.22
N SER A 177 -22.63 35.49 36.70
CA SER A 177 -21.52 36.22 37.32
C SER A 177 -22.00 37.48 38.03
#